data_AF-A0A8B9KWC6-F1
#
_entry.id   AF-A0A8B9KWC6-F1
#
_cell.length_a   1.000
_cell.length_b   1.000
_cell.length_c   1.000
_cell.angle_alpha   90.00
_cell.angle_beta   90.00
_cell.angle_gamma   90.00
#
_symmetry.space_group_name_H-M   'P 1'
#
loop_
_entity.id
_entity.type
_entity.pdbx_description
1 polymer ?
#
loop_
_entity_poly.entity_id
_entity_poly.type
_entity_poly.pdbx_seq_one_letter_code
_entity_poly.pdbx_strand_id
1 'polypeptide(L)'
;MTTCVPQDVSIASVSLSDLTSSSSVSDRACVQWGCELSAAQTTAVFEVEDDLLENQFFIKTICLSAEASDEMHVVAVSDGVGGSKPVPIATLRHCMPMVSFPGLELLPPVTFQLCSGKGPVFISGQHITLSPAEVTVEEEEGGLD
;
A
#
# COMPACT_ATOMS: atom_id res chain seq x y z
N MET A 1 -13.08 45.02 -2.41
CA MET A 1 -11.82 44.27 -2.60
C MET A 1 -11.93 43.03 -1.73
N THR A 2 -12.31 41.90 -2.32
CA THR A 2 -12.37 40.62 -1.61
C THR A 2 -11.89 39.59 -2.62
N THR A 3 -10.69 39.10 -2.40
CA THR A 3 -9.94 38.21 -3.29
C THR A 3 -10.48 36.79 -3.21
N CYS A 4 -10.52 36.17 -4.39
CA CYS A 4 -11.00 34.83 -4.67
C CYS A 4 -10.24 33.75 -3.88
N VAL A 5 -10.98 32.73 -3.43
CA VAL A 5 -10.43 31.45 -2.99
C VAL A 5 -10.11 30.64 -4.25
N PRO A 6 -8.87 30.17 -4.48
CA PRO A 6 -8.64 29.21 -5.55
C PRO A 6 -9.11 27.83 -5.09
N GLN A 7 -10.07 27.28 -5.85
CA GLN A 7 -10.32 25.85 -5.93
C GLN A 7 -9.27 25.26 -6.87
N ASP A 8 -8.40 24.37 -6.39
CA ASP A 8 -7.91 23.24 -7.18
C ASP A 8 -7.19 22.25 -6.23
N VAL A 9 -7.87 21.16 -5.88
CA VAL A 9 -7.20 19.96 -5.39
C VAL A 9 -7.45 18.91 -6.45
N SER A 10 -6.66 18.97 -7.52
CA SER A 10 -6.56 17.91 -8.51
C SER A 10 -6.02 16.66 -7.83
N ILE A 11 -6.91 15.75 -7.43
CA ILE A 11 -6.54 14.37 -7.09
C ILE A 11 -6.17 13.69 -8.42
N ALA A 12 -4.89 13.74 -8.78
CA ALA A 12 -4.38 13.04 -9.94
C ALA A 12 -4.47 11.53 -9.69
N SER A 13 -5.36 10.86 -10.41
CA SER A 13 -5.34 9.40 -10.51
C SER A 13 -4.09 9.01 -11.29
N VAL A 14 -3.05 8.55 -10.60
CA VAL A 14 -1.82 8.10 -11.25
C VAL A 14 -2.09 6.81 -12.03
N SER A 15 -1.87 6.85 -13.34
CA SER A 15 -1.94 5.64 -14.17
C SER A 15 -0.68 4.81 -13.98
N LEU A 16 -0.81 3.48 -13.99
CA LEU A 16 0.33 2.55 -13.95
C LEU A 16 1.34 2.80 -15.09
N SER A 17 0.90 3.41 -16.20
CA SER A 17 1.74 3.78 -17.33
C SER A 17 2.57 5.05 -17.11
N ASP A 18 2.15 5.93 -16.20
CA ASP A 18 2.86 7.19 -15.91
C ASP A 18 4.06 6.95 -14.97
N LEU A 19 4.05 5.85 -14.22
CA LEU A 19 5.13 5.45 -13.30
C LEU A 19 6.37 4.95 -14.03
N THR A 20 6.24 4.54 -15.30
CA THR A 20 7.36 3.98 -16.07
C THR A 20 8.01 4.97 -17.03
N SER A 21 7.48 6.19 -17.18
CA SER A 21 7.85 7.03 -18.35
C SER A 21 7.94 8.55 -18.13
N SER A 22 8.06 9.04 -16.89
CA SER A 22 8.41 10.45 -16.65
C SER A 22 9.61 10.60 -15.70
N SER A 23 10.76 10.97 -16.28
CA SER A 23 11.96 11.51 -15.60
C SER A 23 11.59 12.69 -14.67
N SER A 24 12.02 12.85 -13.42
CA SER A 24 13.27 12.50 -12.71
C SER A 24 13.20 11.23 -11.86
N VAL A 25 14.01 10.22 -12.21
CA VAL A 25 13.98 8.85 -11.66
C VAL A 25 15.03 8.61 -10.56
N SER A 26 15.60 9.64 -9.93
CA SER A 26 16.70 9.43 -8.99
C SER A 26 16.30 9.11 -7.53
N ASP A 27 15.03 9.27 -7.15
CA ASP A 27 14.65 9.37 -5.73
C ASP A 27 13.47 8.48 -5.29
N ARG A 28 12.93 7.63 -6.18
CA ARG A 28 11.74 6.80 -5.89
C ARG A 28 12.01 5.34 -6.24
N ALA A 29 11.94 4.45 -5.24
CA ALA A 29 12.00 3.01 -5.45
C ALA A 29 10.59 2.41 -5.33
N CYS A 30 10.24 1.50 -6.24
CA CYS A 30 8.95 0.81 -6.24
C CYS A 30 9.19 -0.71 -6.28
N VAL A 31 8.81 -1.40 -5.21
CA VAL A 31 9.01 -2.84 -5.04
C VAL A 31 7.66 -3.53 -4.91
N GLN A 32 7.49 -4.65 -5.61
CA GLN A 32 6.31 -5.47 -5.45
C GLN A 32 6.43 -6.35 -4.21
N TRP A 33 5.37 -6.41 -3.43
CA TRP A 33 5.25 -7.28 -2.28
C TRP A 33 4.14 -8.30 -2.50
N GLY A 34 4.28 -9.48 -1.92
CA GLY A 34 3.20 -10.44 -1.86
C GLY A 34 3.43 -11.52 -0.83
N CYS A 35 2.35 -12.16 -0.41
CA CYS A 35 2.39 -13.27 0.51
C CYS A 35 1.29 -14.29 0.20
N GLU A 36 1.41 -15.46 0.80
CA GLU A 36 0.36 -16.48 0.85
C GLU A 36 -0.13 -16.59 2.29
N LEU A 37 -1.44 -16.68 2.48
CA LEU A 37 -2.05 -17.10 3.72
C LEU A 37 -2.74 -18.46 3.53
N SER A 38 -2.52 -19.36 4.46
CA SER A 38 -3.07 -20.71 4.47
C SER A 38 -3.23 -21.25 5.89
N ALA A 39 -3.74 -22.47 6.02
CA ALA A 39 -3.82 -23.16 7.31
C ALA A 39 -2.44 -23.35 7.97
N ALA A 40 -1.36 -23.42 7.19
CA ALA A 40 0.01 -23.55 7.70
C ALA A 40 0.62 -22.18 8.09
N GLN A 41 0.26 -21.12 7.38
CA GLN A 41 0.70 -19.75 7.65
C GLN A 41 -0.51 -18.82 7.60
N THR A 42 -1.15 -18.62 8.75
CA THR A 42 -2.39 -17.82 8.82
C THR A 42 -2.15 -16.32 8.88
N THR A 43 -0.89 -15.90 9.05
CA THR A 43 -0.50 -14.50 9.20
C THR A 43 0.73 -14.17 8.38
N ALA A 44 0.78 -12.97 7.83
CA ALA A 44 1.95 -12.37 7.19
C ALA A 44 2.06 -10.91 7.60
N VAL A 45 3.27 -10.41 7.78
CA VAL A 45 3.53 -9.03 8.19
C VAL A 45 4.27 -8.31 7.06
N PHE A 46 3.83 -7.10 6.75
CA PHE A 46 4.65 -6.13 6.02
C PHE A 46 5.17 -5.10 7.01
N GLU A 47 6.49 -5.02 7.10
CA GLU A 47 7.22 -4.08 7.95
C GLU A 47 8.31 -3.42 7.12
N VAL A 48 8.79 -2.27 7.59
CA VAL A 48 9.84 -1.50 6.92
C VAL A 48 11.03 -1.40 7.87
N GLU A 49 12.23 -1.60 7.34
CA GLU A 49 13.49 -1.55 8.10
C GLU A 49 14.15 -0.17 8.11
N ASP A 50 13.83 0.71 7.13
CA ASP A 50 14.47 2.01 6.95
C ASP A 50 13.53 3.18 7.31
N ASP A 51 13.81 3.80 8.45
CA ASP A 51 13.08 4.94 9.00
C ASP A 51 13.52 6.29 8.40
N LEU A 52 14.56 6.32 7.56
CA LEU A 52 15.09 7.56 6.98
C LEU A 52 14.30 8.03 5.75
N LEU A 53 13.53 7.13 5.15
CA LEU A 53 12.78 7.36 3.92
C LEU A 53 11.28 7.37 4.21
N GLU A 54 10.52 8.07 3.36
CA GLU A 54 9.07 7.98 3.43
C GLU A 54 8.63 6.69 2.75
N ASN A 55 7.79 5.90 3.43
CA ASN A 55 7.36 4.59 2.99
C ASN A 55 5.84 4.53 2.84
N GLN A 56 5.38 4.19 1.64
CA GLN A 56 3.96 4.00 1.33
C GLN A 56 3.73 2.56 0.89
N PHE A 57 2.69 1.93 1.42
CA PHE A 57 2.32 0.56 1.06
C PHE A 57 0.89 0.49 0.59
N PHE A 58 0.72 0.12 -0.68
CA PHE A 58 -0.57 -0.02 -1.33
C PHE A 58 -0.88 -1.49 -1.55
N ILE A 59 -1.89 -2.02 -0.84
CA ILE A 59 -2.45 -3.32 -1.20
C ILE A 59 -3.09 -3.22 -2.58
N LYS A 60 -2.91 -4.25 -3.41
CA LYS A 60 -3.44 -4.29 -4.79
C LYS A 60 -4.55 -5.31 -4.93
N THR A 61 -4.28 -6.57 -4.59
CA THR A 61 -5.28 -7.64 -4.73
C THR A 61 -5.19 -8.66 -3.60
N ILE A 62 -6.32 -9.30 -3.33
CA ILE A 62 -6.38 -10.56 -2.59
C ILE A 62 -7.10 -11.58 -3.47
N CYS A 63 -6.45 -12.72 -3.73
CA CYS A 63 -6.90 -13.74 -4.67
C CYS A 63 -6.98 -15.11 -3.99
N LEU A 64 -8.07 -15.82 -4.23
CA LEU A 64 -8.24 -17.21 -3.80
C LEU A 64 -7.60 -18.15 -4.82
N SER A 65 -6.83 -19.12 -4.34
CA SER A 65 -6.28 -20.19 -5.19
C SER A 65 -7.39 -21.08 -5.76
N ALA A 66 -7.17 -21.63 -6.94
CA ALA A 66 -8.07 -22.66 -7.51
C ALA A 66 -8.07 -23.97 -6.69
N GLU A 67 -7.02 -24.20 -5.90
CA GLU A 67 -6.88 -25.39 -5.04
C GLU A 67 -7.52 -25.21 -3.65
N ALA A 68 -8.04 -24.02 -3.34
CA ALA A 68 -8.65 -23.75 -2.04
C ALA A 68 -9.96 -24.53 -1.89
N SER A 69 -10.33 -24.87 -0.65
CA SER A 69 -11.63 -25.49 -0.35
C SER A 69 -12.79 -24.59 -0.76
N ASP A 70 -13.95 -25.17 -1.09
CA ASP A 70 -15.19 -24.40 -1.32
C ASP A 70 -15.84 -23.94 -0.01
N GLU A 71 -15.09 -23.12 0.73
CA GLU A 71 -15.50 -22.45 1.95
C GLU A 71 -15.31 -20.94 1.85
N MET A 72 -15.85 -20.22 2.81
CA MET A 72 -15.65 -18.78 2.90
C MET A 72 -14.28 -18.48 3.49
N HIS A 73 -13.53 -17.62 2.81
CA HIS A 73 -12.23 -17.15 3.26
C HIS A 73 -12.32 -15.68 3.65
N VAL A 74 -11.86 -15.34 4.85
CA VAL A 74 -11.89 -13.95 5.34
C VAL A 74 -10.48 -13.50 5.65
N VAL A 75 -10.04 -12.43 5.01
CA VAL A 75 -8.76 -11.77 5.31
C VAL A 75 -9.03 -10.47 6.04
N ALA A 76 -8.36 -10.30 7.19
CA ALA A 76 -8.39 -9.09 7.98
C ALA A 76 -7.00 -8.47 8.09
N VAL A 77 -6.98 -7.20 8.46
CA VAL A 77 -5.77 -6.41 8.65
C VAL A 77 -5.76 -5.78 10.05
N SER A 78 -4.60 -5.73 10.69
CA SER A 78 -4.37 -4.98 11.93
C SER A 78 -3.06 -4.22 11.88
N ASP A 79 -2.87 -3.30 12.82
CA ASP A 79 -1.52 -2.78 13.08
C ASP A 79 -0.58 -3.92 13.50
N GLY A 80 0.70 -3.79 13.13
CA GLY A 80 1.76 -4.74 13.50
C GLY A 80 2.27 -4.57 14.93
N VAL A 81 1.78 -3.57 15.66
CA VAL A 81 2.19 -3.25 17.03
C VAL A 81 1.43 -4.11 18.07
N GLY A 82 0.30 -4.71 17.65
CA GLY A 82 -0.55 -5.51 18.51
C GLY A 82 -1.42 -4.63 19.42
N GLY A 83 -2.68 -5.03 19.60
CA GLY A 83 -3.65 -4.32 20.44
C GLY A 83 -4.82 -3.72 19.67
N SER A 84 -4.68 -3.49 18.36
CA SER A 84 -5.82 -3.14 17.51
C SER A 84 -6.63 -4.38 17.12
N LYS A 85 -7.95 -4.23 17.08
CA LYS A 85 -8.85 -5.27 16.61
C LYS A 85 -8.68 -5.43 15.08
N PRO A 86 -8.46 -6.66 14.57
CA PRO A 86 -8.39 -6.88 13.13
C PRO A 86 -9.65 -6.43 12.40
N VAL A 87 -9.48 -5.73 11.29
CA VAL A 87 -10.54 -5.23 10.41
C VAL A 87 -10.62 -6.12 9.17
N PRO A 88 -11.74 -6.82 8.92
CA PRO A 88 -11.93 -7.59 7.69
C PRO A 88 -11.88 -6.68 6.46
N ILE A 89 -11.05 -7.02 5.47
CA ILE A 89 -10.90 -6.26 4.23
C ILE A 89 -11.28 -7.06 2.98
N ALA A 90 -11.36 -8.39 3.07
CA ALA A 90 -11.83 -9.22 1.98
C ALA A 90 -12.60 -10.44 2.49
N THR A 91 -13.60 -10.84 1.72
CA THR A 91 -14.31 -12.12 1.84
C THR A 91 -14.33 -12.78 0.47
N LEU A 92 -13.77 -13.99 0.37
CA LEU A 92 -13.53 -14.70 -0.89
C LEU A 92 -14.22 -16.06 -0.89
N ARG A 93 -14.66 -16.48 -2.07
CA ARG A 93 -15.18 -17.83 -2.41
C ARG A 93 -14.91 -18.10 -3.89
N HIS A 94 -15.15 -19.32 -4.39
CA HIS A 94 -14.99 -19.60 -5.82
C HIS A 94 -15.86 -18.72 -6.73
N CYS A 95 -17.04 -18.28 -6.27
CA CYS A 95 -17.88 -17.34 -7.00
C CYS A 95 -17.43 -15.86 -6.90
N MET A 96 -16.47 -15.56 -6.04
CA MET A 96 -15.86 -14.24 -5.86
C MET A 96 -14.38 -14.44 -5.48
N PRO A 97 -13.54 -14.85 -6.44
CA PRO A 97 -12.19 -15.33 -6.15
C PRO A 97 -11.17 -14.21 -5.99
N MET A 98 -11.55 -12.95 -6.21
CA MET A 98 -10.64 -11.82 -6.16
C MET A 98 -11.32 -10.59 -5.58
N VAL A 99 -10.58 -9.84 -4.76
CA VAL A 99 -10.88 -8.46 -4.36
C VAL A 99 -9.71 -7.58 -4.77
N SER A 100 -9.99 -6.44 -5.40
CA SER A 100 -8.98 -5.46 -5.83
C SER A 100 -9.12 -4.15 -5.06
N PHE A 101 -7.98 -3.50 -4.79
CA PHE A 101 -7.87 -2.29 -4.00
C PHE A 101 -7.22 -1.19 -4.85
N PRO A 102 -7.99 -0.31 -5.49
CA PRO A 102 -7.44 0.67 -6.43
C PRO A 102 -6.56 1.76 -5.76
N GLY A 103 -6.71 1.98 -4.46
CA GLY A 103 -5.97 3.03 -3.74
C GLY A 103 -6.03 2.89 -2.22
N LEU A 104 -6.11 1.66 -1.71
CA LEU A 104 -6.03 1.45 -0.27
C LEU A 104 -4.57 1.45 0.17
N GLU A 105 -4.17 2.52 0.84
CA GLU A 105 -2.90 2.62 1.53
C GLU A 105 -3.03 2.05 2.95
N LEU A 106 -2.02 1.28 3.37
CA LEU A 106 -1.92 0.72 4.72
C LEU A 106 -0.61 1.19 5.34
N LEU A 107 -0.67 1.72 6.56
CA LEU A 107 0.49 2.23 7.27
C LEU A 107 1.27 1.08 7.92
N PRO A 108 2.56 0.89 7.59
CA PRO A 108 3.39 -0.15 8.20
C PRO A 108 3.71 0.17 9.69
N PRO A 109 3.96 -0.85 10.52
CA PRO A 109 3.86 -2.27 10.21
C PRO A 109 2.39 -2.71 10.12
N VAL A 110 2.09 -3.59 9.17
CA VAL A 110 0.74 -4.09 8.91
C VAL A 110 0.72 -5.61 8.91
N THR A 111 -0.23 -6.20 9.65
CA THR A 111 -0.41 -7.65 9.73
C THR A 111 -1.65 -8.06 8.97
N PHE A 112 -1.48 -8.98 8.02
CA PHE A 112 -2.57 -9.67 7.35
C PHE A 112 -2.86 -11.00 8.04
N GLN A 113 -4.13 -11.32 8.23
CA GLN A 113 -4.57 -12.54 8.88
C GLN A 113 -5.71 -13.22 8.13
N LEU A 114 -5.60 -14.53 7.94
CA LEU A 114 -6.67 -15.39 7.46
C LEU A 114 -7.54 -15.81 8.66
N CYS A 115 -8.65 -15.10 8.85
CA CYS A 115 -9.57 -15.31 9.96
C CYS A 115 -10.54 -16.47 9.74
N SER A 116 -10.75 -16.87 8.49
CA SER A 116 -11.63 -17.97 8.10
C SER A 116 -11.16 -18.59 6.80
N GLY A 117 -11.45 -19.89 6.62
CA GLY A 117 -10.99 -20.70 5.50
C GLY A 117 -9.53 -21.17 5.64
N LYS A 118 -9.17 -22.19 4.86
CA LYS A 118 -7.83 -22.82 4.88
C LYS A 118 -6.89 -22.27 3.83
N GLY A 119 -7.41 -21.49 2.87
CA GLY A 119 -6.65 -20.98 1.73
C GLY A 119 -6.25 -22.11 0.75
N PRO A 120 -5.26 -21.88 -0.13
CA PRO A 120 -4.38 -20.70 -0.14
C PRO A 120 -5.08 -19.40 -0.60
N VAL A 121 -4.75 -18.28 0.04
CA VAL A 121 -5.13 -16.92 -0.35
C VAL A 121 -3.86 -16.10 -0.58
N PHE A 122 -3.73 -15.51 -1.76
CA PHE A 122 -2.57 -14.70 -2.14
C PHE A 122 -2.89 -13.21 -2.00
N ILE A 123 -1.99 -12.46 -1.37
CA ILE A 123 -2.08 -11.01 -1.22
C ILE A 123 -0.97 -10.40 -2.06
N SER A 124 -1.30 -9.35 -2.82
CA SER A 124 -0.32 -8.54 -3.54
C SER A 124 -0.38 -7.09 -3.08
N GLY A 125 0.78 -6.45 -3.04
CA GLY A 125 0.93 -5.04 -2.69
C GLY A 125 2.10 -4.40 -3.42
N GLN A 126 2.21 -3.09 -3.27
CA GLN A 126 3.27 -2.27 -3.83
C GLN A 126 3.83 -1.40 -2.71
N HIS A 127 5.13 -1.54 -2.46
CA HIS A 127 5.90 -0.70 -1.55
C HIS A 127 6.61 0.38 -2.36
N ILE A 128 6.40 1.62 -1.97
CA ILE A 128 7.01 2.79 -2.59
C ILE A 128 7.84 3.49 -1.51
N THR A 129 9.11 3.72 -1.81
CA THR A 129 10.02 4.48 -0.96
C THR A 129 10.38 5.79 -1.65
N LEU A 130 10.24 6.90 -0.94
CA LEU A 130 10.56 8.24 -1.42
C LEU A 130 11.72 8.80 -0.60
N SER A 131 12.73 9.35 -1.28
CA SER A 131 13.71 10.16 -0.58
C SER A 131 13.09 11.49 -0.14
N PRO A 132 13.48 12.01 1.04
CA PRO A 132 13.12 13.36 1.42
C PRO A 132 13.69 14.32 0.37
N ALA A 133 12.82 15.11 -0.27
CA ALA A 133 13.26 16.10 -1.24
C ALA A 133 14.31 17.01 -0.58
N GLU A 134 15.49 17.13 -1.19
CA GLU A 134 16.47 18.14 -0.77
C GLU A 134 15.80 19.51 -0.98
N VAL A 135 15.38 20.13 0.12
CA VAL A 135 14.95 21.53 0.13
C VAL A 135 16.18 22.37 -0.21
N THR A 136 16.35 22.70 -1.48
CA THR A 136 17.30 23.72 -1.92
C THR A 136 16.81 25.06 -1.37
N VAL A 137 17.34 25.46 -0.22
CA VAL A 137 17.27 26.84 0.24
C VAL A 137 18.08 27.66 -0.77
N GLU A 138 17.39 28.35 -1.68
CA GLU A 138 18.01 29.43 -2.44
C GLU A 138 18.35 30.52 -1.43
N GLU A 139 19.62 30.62 -1.05
CA GLU A 139 20.13 31.78 -0.32
C GLU A 139 19.95 33.00 -1.22
N GLU A 140 19.04 33.89 -0.83
CA GLU A 140 18.87 35.21 -1.41
C GLU A 140 20.21 35.96 -1.25
N GLU A 141 21.01 36.05 -2.32
CA GLU A 141 22.21 36.90 -2.33
C GLU A 141 21.77 38.34 -2.08
N GLY A 142 21.90 38.75 -0.82
CA GLY A 142 21.80 40.13 -0.40
C GLY A 142 22.90 40.93 -1.09
N GLY A 143 22.53 41.65 -2.15
CA GLY A 143 23.36 42.71 -2.69
C GLY A 143 23.55 43.80 -1.64
N LEU A 144 24.81 44.05 -1.25
CA LEU A 144 25.24 45.26 -0.55
C LEU A 144 26.64 45.67 -1.05
N ASP A 145 26.64 46.88 -1.62
CA ASP A 145 27.71 47.77 -2.10
C ASP A 145 28.38 47.51 -3.46
#